data_AF-A0A674GFD9-F1
#
_entry.id   AF-A0A674GFD9-F1
#
_cell.length_a   1.000
_cell.length_b   1.000
_cell.length_c   1.000
_cell.angle_alpha   90.00
_cell.angle_beta   90.00
_cell.angle_gamma   90.00
#
_symmetry.space_group_name_H-M   'P 1'
#
loop_
_entity.id
_entity.type
_entity.pdbx_description
1 polymer ?
#
loop_
_entity_poly.entity_id
_entity_poly.type
_entity_poly.pdbx_seq_one_letter_code
_entity_poly.pdbx_strand_id
1 'polypeptide(L)'
;MAAVIELERLQRVLELHCSCCLQLFAEPVRVTGCGHSFCRGCILRYCAGRRRAACPLCRRAFEPQHLRPNRELAALLSLIPRDLNYSGTLRCKLQIIIRGNIELSELSSRVHWP
;
A
#
# COMPACT_ATOMS: atom_id res chain seq x y z
N MET A 1 22.37 5.32 -15.27
CA MET A 1 21.17 6.21 -15.38
C MET A 1 20.13 5.67 -16.36
N ALA A 2 20.47 5.29 -17.60
CA ALA A 2 19.50 4.72 -18.56
C ALA A 2 18.75 3.47 -18.04
N ALA A 3 19.45 2.53 -17.38
CA ALA A 3 18.82 1.32 -16.83
C ALA A 3 17.81 1.61 -15.69
N VAL A 4 18.02 2.70 -14.92
CA VAL A 4 17.10 3.12 -13.85
C VAL A 4 15.84 3.70 -14.47
N ILE A 5 15.99 4.51 -15.53
CA ILE A 5 14.86 5.10 -16.27
C ILE A 5 13.98 4.01 -16.89
N GLU A 6 14.56 2.94 -17.47
CA GLU A 6 13.74 1.86 -18.03
C GLU A 6 13.02 1.02 -16.96
N LEU A 7 13.64 0.81 -15.79
CA LEU A 7 12.96 0.17 -14.66
C LEU A 7 11.79 1.02 -14.13
N GLU A 8 11.98 2.34 -14.00
CA GLU A 8 10.90 3.24 -13.57
C GLU A 8 9.74 3.28 -14.59
N ARG A 9 10.05 3.25 -15.89
CA ARG A 9 9.02 3.17 -16.94
C ARG A 9 8.27 1.86 -16.89
N LEU A 10 8.96 0.73 -16.72
CA LEU A 10 8.33 -0.57 -16.54
C LEU A 10 7.44 -0.62 -15.29
N GLN A 11 7.88 -0.04 -14.18
CA GLN A 11 7.07 0.04 -12.95
C GLN A 11 5.77 0.85 -13.13
N ARG A 12 5.80 1.90 -13.96
CA ARG A 12 4.59 2.67 -14.31
C ARG A 12 3.65 1.90 -15.21
N VAL A 13 4.16 1.21 -16.23
CA VAL A 13 3.35 0.39 -17.14
C VAL A 13 2.72 -0.81 -16.42
N LEU A 14 3.42 -1.38 -15.42
CA LEU A 14 2.97 -2.55 -14.68
C LEU A 14 2.14 -2.21 -13.42
N GLU A 15 1.82 -0.93 -13.17
CA GLU A 15 1.03 -0.45 -12.02
C GLU A 15 1.46 -1.06 -10.67
N LEU A 16 2.76 -1.08 -10.39
CA LEU A 16 3.32 -1.79 -9.22
C LEU A 16 3.21 -1.00 -7.90
N HIS A 17 2.46 0.11 -7.88
CA HIS A 17 2.37 1.01 -6.74
C HIS A 17 1.01 0.93 -6.05
N CYS A 18 1.02 0.88 -4.72
CA CYS A 18 -0.18 0.93 -3.92
C CYS A 18 -0.76 2.34 -3.89
N SER A 19 -2.02 2.50 -4.30
CA SER A 19 -2.71 3.80 -4.29
C SER A 19 -2.98 4.38 -2.89
N CYS A 20 -2.73 3.62 -1.81
CA CYS A 20 -2.88 4.09 -0.44
C CYS A 20 -1.60 4.71 0.14
N CYS A 21 -0.43 4.16 -0.18
CA CYS A 21 0.86 4.67 0.33
C CYS A 21 1.76 5.25 -0.77
N LEU A 22 1.36 5.10 -2.04
CA LEU A 22 2.06 5.50 -3.25
C LEU A 22 3.47 4.92 -3.38
N GLN A 23 3.74 3.78 -2.73
CA GLN A 23 5.00 3.03 -2.83
C GLN A 23 4.74 1.69 -3.54
N LEU A 24 5.82 0.99 -3.91
CA LEU A 24 5.72 -0.40 -4.36
C LEU A 24 4.94 -1.24 -3.35
N PHE A 25 4.14 -2.19 -3.82
CA PHE A 25 3.34 -2.99 -2.90
C PHE A 25 4.22 -3.80 -1.93
N ALA A 26 3.84 -3.78 -0.66
CA ALA A 26 4.32 -4.71 0.35
C ALA A 26 3.18 -5.68 0.66
N GLU A 27 3.41 -6.99 0.44
CA GLU A 27 2.40 -8.04 0.59
C GLU A 27 1.08 -7.69 -0.12
N PRO A 28 1.06 -7.62 -1.47
CA PRO A 28 -0.12 -7.18 -2.19
C PRO A 28 -1.32 -8.10 -1.96
N VAL A 29 -2.46 -7.49 -1.67
CA VAL A 29 -3.77 -8.17 -1.58
C VAL A 29 -4.75 -7.51 -2.54
N ARG A 30 -5.57 -8.31 -3.21
CA ARG A 30 -6.63 -7.88 -4.11
C ARG A 30 -8.00 -7.96 -3.44
N VAL A 31 -8.85 -6.97 -3.71
CA VAL A 31 -10.26 -6.98 -3.31
C VAL A 31 -11.05 -7.82 -4.34
N THR A 32 -11.49 -9.01 -3.92
CA THR A 32 -12.33 -9.89 -4.74
C THR A 32 -13.67 -9.20 -5.00
N GLY A 33 -13.96 -8.87 -6.26
CA GLY A 33 -15.16 -8.14 -6.67
C GLY A 33 -14.88 -6.82 -7.39
N CYS A 34 -13.75 -6.16 -7.15
CA CYS A 34 -13.32 -5.01 -7.97
C CYS A 34 -11.90 -5.12 -8.54
N GLY A 35 -11.10 -6.09 -8.11
CA GLY A 35 -9.79 -6.37 -8.69
C GLY A 35 -8.65 -5.45 -8.23
N HIS A 36 -8.96 -4.31 -7.63
CA HIS A 36 -7.95 -3.38 -7.12
C HIS A 36 -7.08 -4.02 -6.03
N SER A 37 -5.78 -3.74 -6.11
CA SER A 37 -4.77 -4.27 -5.18
C SER A 37 -4.24 -3.18 -4.25
N PHE A 38 -3.87 -3.57 -3.04
CA PHE A 38 -3.34 -2.71 -1.97
C PHE A 38 -2.29 -3.47 -1.17
N CYS A 39 -1.39 -2.78 -0.46
CA CYS A 39 -0.59 -3.45 0.55
C CYS A 39 -1.52 -4.02 1.63
N ARG A 40 -1.24 -5.24 2.12
CA ARG A 40 -2.02 -5.87 3.20
C ARG A 40 -2.21 -4.93 4.39
N GLY A 41 -1.11 -4.32 4.86
CA GLY A 41 -1.16 -3.35 5.95
C GLY A 41 -1.99 -2.09 5.64
N CYS A 42 -1.97 -1.60 4.39
CA CYS A 42 -2.71 -0.41 4.00
C CYS A 42 -4.22 -0.63 4.01
N ILE A 43 -4.70 -1.72 3.40
CA ILE A 43 -6.14 -1.98 3.33
C ILE A 43 -6.72 -2.35 4.69
N LEU A 44 -5.99 -3.10 5.51
CA LEU A 44 -6.42 -3.44 6.87
C LEU A 44 -6.54 -2.20 7.75
N ARG A 45 -5.56 -1.28 7.68
CA ARG A 45 -5.63 0.02 8.37
C ARG A 45 -6.78 0.88 7.87
N TYR A 46 -7.01 0.92 6.57
CA TYR A 46 -8.13 1.68 5.99
C TYR A 46 -9.49 1.16 6.48
N CYS A 47 -9.64 -0.16 6.60
CA CYS A 47 -10.86 -0.81 7.07
C CYS A 47 -11.02 -0.78 8.59
N ALA A 48 -9.92 -0.61 9.35
CA ALA A 48 -9.97 -0.55 10.81
C ALA A 48 -10.91 0.58 11.28
N GLY A 49 -11.85 0.24 12.16
CA GLY A 49 -12.83 1.19 12.71
C GLY A 49 -14.01 1.53 11.78
N ARG A 50 -14.09 0.97 10.56
CA ARG A 50 -15.24 1.18 9.66
C ARG A 50 -16.28 0.08 9.83
N ARG A 51 -17.56 0.47 10.00
CA ARG A 51 -18.69 -0.48 10.05
C ARG A 51 -18.90 -1.27 8.75
N ARG A 52 -18.51 -0.70 7.60
CA ARG A 52 -18.57 -1.35 6.28
C ARG A 52 -17.28 -1.05 5.52
N ALA A 53 -16.64 -2.10 5.01
CA ALA A 53 -15.44 -1.95 4.18
C ALA A 53 -15.84 -1.61 2.73
N ALA A 54 -15.11 -0.68 2.14
CA ALA A 54 -15.30 -0.24 0.76
C ALA A 54 -13.93 -0.01 0.11
N CYS A 55 -13.81 -0.29 -1.18
CA CYS A 55 -12.55 -0.14 -1.90
C CYS A 55 -12.10 1.34 -1.88
N PRO A 56 -10.86 1.66 -1.47
CA PRO A 56 -10.35 3.03 -1.49
C PRO A 56 -10.39 3.72 -2.87
N LEU A 57 -10.32 2.95 -3.95
CA LEU A 57 -10.30 3.46 -5.33
C LEU A 57 -11.70 3.64 -5.92
N CYS A 58 -12.47 2.57 -6.00
CA CYS A 58 -13.77 2.58 -6.68
C CYS A 58 -14.98 2.64 -5.74
N ARG A 59 -14.75 2.70 -4.41
CA ARG A 59 -15.79 2.77 -3.36
C ARG A 59 -16.77 1.58 -3.33
N ARG A 60 -16.54 0.53 -4.13
CA ARG A 60 -17.33 -0.70 -4.09
C ARG A 60 -17.22 -1.37 -2.72
N ALA A 61 -18.36 -1.67 -2.10
CA ALA A 61 -18.40 -2.37 -0.82
C ALA A 61 -17.80 -3.78 -0.97
N PHE A 62 -17.12 -4.23 0.08
CA PHE A 62 -16.59 -5.59 0.15
C PHE A 62 -16.53 -6.05 1.61
N GLU A 63 -16.39 -7.35 1.82
CA GLU A 63 -16.17 -7.91 3.15
C GLU A 63 -14.70 -8.23 3.34
N PRO A 64 -14.11 -8.08 4.55
CA PRO A 64 -12.68 -8.35 4.78
C PRO A 64 -12.21 -9.74 4.31
N GLN A 65 -13.09 -10.75 4.35
CA GLN A 65 -12.83 -12.11 3.84
C GLN A 65 -12.64 -12.19 2.31
N HIS A 66 -13.05 -11.15 1.58
CA HIS A 66 -12.85 -11.00 0.14
C HIS A 66 -11.45 -10.46 -0.20
N LEU A 67 -10.59 -10.18 0.78
CA LEU A 67 -9.18 -9.89 0.52
C LEU A 67 -8.43 -11.18 0.25
N ARG A 68 -7.81 -11.27 -0.93
CA ARG A 68 -6.97 -12.41 -1.32
C ARG A 68 -5.55 -11.94 -1.61
N PRO A 69 -4.50 -12.68 -1.22
CA PRO A 69 -3.15 -12.40 -1.69
C PRO A 69 -3.12 -12.34 -3.22
N ASN A 70 -2.41 -11.36 -3.78
CA ASN A 70 -2.17 -11.25 -5.22
C ASN A 70 -0.76 -11.80 -5.50
N ARG A 71 -0.69 -13.11 -5.77
CA ARG A 71 0.60 -13.83 -5.90
C ARG A 71 1.35 -13.43 -7.16
N GLU A 72 0.60 -13.12 -8.22
CA GLU A 72 1.13 -12.67 -9.50
C GLU A 72 1.85 -11.33 -9.33
N LEU A 73 1.21 -10.38 -8.65
CA LEU A 73 1.79 -9.09 -8.35
C LEU A 73 2.99 -9.21 -7.39
N ALA A 74 2.91 -10.10 -6.39
CA ALA A 74 4.04 -10.40 -5.51
C ALA A 74 5.25 -10.97 -6.28
N ALA A 75 5.02 -11.86 -7.25
CA ALA A 75 6.06 -12.41 -8.10
C ALA A 75 6.73 -11.33 -8.96
N LEU A 76 5.96 -10.43 -9.58
CA LEU A 76 6.50 -9.30 -10.34
C LEU A 76 7.37 -8.37 -9.47
N LEU A 77 6.91 -8.05 -8.26
CA LEU A 77 7.66 -7.20 -7.34
C LEU A 77 8.98 -7.83 -6.89
N SER A 78 9.07 -9.16 -6.85
CA SER A 78 10.31 -9.88 -6.51
C SER A 78 11.42 -9.70 -7.54
N LEU A 79 11.08 -9.30 -8.77
CA LEU A 79 12.04 -9.04 -9.84
C LEU A 79 12.67 -7.63 -9.73
N ILE A 80 12.15 -6.77 -8.84
CA ILE A 80 12.68 -5.42 -8.64
C ILE A 80 13.79 -5.45 -7.59
N PRO A 81 15.00 -4.91 -7.88
CA PRO A 81 16.08 -4.82 -6.91
C PRO A 81 15.66 -4.07 -5.64
N ARG A 82 16.00 -4.63 -4.47
CA ARG A 82 15.54 -4.13 -3.15
C ARG A 82 16.12 -2.77 -2.78
N ASP A 83 17.19 -2.34 -3.44
CA ASP A 83 17.88 -1.08 -3.17
C ASP A 83 17.08 0.16 -3.58
N LEU A 84 16.00 -0.03 -4.37
CA LEU A 84 15.01 1.00 -4.72
C LEU A 84 13.80 1.01 -3.75
N ASN A 85 13.76 0.09 -2.78
CA ASN A 85 12.60 -0.14 -1.91
C ASN A 85 12.88 0.38 -0.48
N TYR A 86 13.17 1.67 -0.35
CA TYR A 86 13.39 2.32 0.95
C TYR A 86 12.06 2.51 1.70
N SER A 87 11.78 1.59 2.62
CA SER A 87 10.85 1.66 3.75
C SER A 87 9.33 1.52 3.49
N GLY A 88 8.88 0.27 3.48
CA GLY A 88 7.45 -0.09 3.63
C GLY A 88 6.84 0.19 5.02
N THR A 89 7.58 0.78 5.96
CA THR A 89 7.13 0.96 7.37
C THR A 89 6.99 2.42 7.83
N LEU A 90 7.82 3.36 7.34
CA LEU A 90 7.79 4.75 7.82
C LEU A 90 6.77 5.64 7.07
N ARG A 91 6.54 5.38 5.78
CA ARG A 91 5.68 6.23 4.94
C ARG A 91 4.18 5.94 5.04
N CYS A 92 3.80 4.74 5.50
CA CYS A 92 2.40 4.33 5.68
C CYS A 92 1.67 5.13 6.79
N LYS A 93 2.39 5.78 7.72
CA LYS A 93 1.80 6.71 8.69
C LYS A 93 1.50 8.08 8.07
N LEU A 94 2.41 8.61 7.25
CA LEU A 94 2.35 9.97 6.71
C LEU A 94 1.14 10.24 5.79
N GLN A 95 0.73 9.28 4.95
CA GLN A 95 -0.34 9.55 3.97
C GLN A 95 -1.78 9.43 4.51
N ILE A 96 -1.99 8.77 5.66
CA ILE A 96 -3.33 8.73 6.30
C ILE A 96 -3.56 10.02 7.11
N ILE A 97 -2.50 10.59 7.71
CA ILE A 97 -2.55 11.83 8.51
C ILE A 97 -3.03 13.04 7.67
N ILE A 98 -2.66 13.12 6.39
CA ILE A 98 -3.05 14.24 5.51
C ILE A 98 -4.55 14.19 5.12
N ARG A 99 -5.23 13.04 5.27
CA ARG A 99 -6.67 12.87 4.95
C ARG A 99 -7.59 12.75 6.17
N GLY A 100 -7.05 12.85 7.39
CA GLY A 100 -7.82 12.84 8.63
C GLY A 100 -7.01 13.46 9.76
N ASN A 101 -7.36 14.71 10.11
CA ASN A 101 -6.75 15.56 11.14
C ASN A 101 -6.33 14.81 12.42
N ILE A 102 -5.07 14.41 12.54
CA ILE A 102 -4.41 14.02 13.80
C ILE A 102 -3.05 14.72 13.83
N GLU A 103 -2.77 15.50 14.86
CA GLU A 103 -1.53 16.28 14.97
C GLU A 103 -0.30 15.39 15.19
N LEU A 104 0.81 15.78 14.56
CA LEU A 104 2.10 15.07 14.58
C LEU A 104 2.74 14.97 15.98
N SER A 105 2.29 15.79 16.93
CA SER A 105 2.86 15.94 18.27
C SER A 105 2.60 14.72 19.18
N GLU A 106 1.47 14.02 19.02
CA GLU A 106 1.10 12.87 19.88
C GLU A 106 1.84 11.55 19.55
N LEU A 107 2.54 11.49 18.41
CA LEU A 107 3.24 10.28 17.94
C LEU A 107 4.69 10.16 18.43
N SER A 108 5.27 11.24 18.94
CA SER A 108 6.67 11.29 19.38
C SER A 108 6.91 10.60 20.74
N SER A 109 5.88 10.48 21.57
CA SER A 109 6.01 10.10 22.97
C SER A 109 5.90 8.61 23.26
N ARG A 110 5.65 7.74 22.26
CA ARG A 110 5.35 6.30 22.48
C ARG A 110 6.26 5.30 21.78
N VAL A 111 7.36 5.72 21.17
CA VAL A 111 8.23 4.78 20.45
C VAL A 111 9.71 5.10 20.69
N HIS A 112 10.33 4.30 21.55
CA HIS A 112 11.78 4.13 21.57
C HIS A 112 12.14 3.22 20.38
N TRP A 113 12.95 3.73 19.45
CA TRP A 113 13.38 3.04 18.23
C TRP A 113 14.73 2.36 18.48
N PRO A 114 14.87 1.03 18.28
CA PRO A 114 16.17 0.36 18.26
C PRO A 114 16.94 0.64 16.96
#